data_AF-A0A948DNR3-F1
#
_entry.id   AF-A0A948DNR3-F1
#
_cell.length_a   1.000
_cell.length_b   1.000
_cell.length_c   1.000
_cell.angle_alpha   90.00
_cell.angle_beta   90.00
_cell.angle_gamma   90.00
#
_symmetry.space_group_name_H-M   'P 1'
#
loop_
_entity.id
_entity.type
_entity.pdbx_description
1 polymer ?
#
loop_
_entity_poly.entity_id
_entity_poly.type
_entity_poly.pdbx_seq_one_letter_code
_entity_poly.pdbx_strand_id
1 'polypeptide(L)'
;MYDEHFSRQYGFWRPYIEQVIYRYLDCGNLHNGFARVKCKDCGHEYLLAFSCKRRHFCPSCHQKRVVEFGEWLCMEWGHLAARCPQIPHR
;
A
#
# COMPACT_ATOMS: atom_id res chain seq x y z
N MET A 1 12.21 27.98 2.30
CA MET A 1 11.35 27.54 3.42
C MET A 1 11.93 26.35 4.19
N TYR A 2 12.18 25.16 3.60
CA TYR A 2 12.81 24.06 4.37
C TYR A 2 14.23 24.41 4.86
N ASP A 3 15.07 24.86 3.93
CA ASP A 3 16.49 25.12 4.23
C ASP A 3 16.69 26.20 5.29
N GLU A 4 15.81 27.20 5.31
CA GLU A 4 15.87 28.31 6.25
C GLU A 4 15.43 27.92 7.67
N HIS A 5 14.43 27.05 7.79
CA HIS A 5 13.82 26.74 9.10
C HIS A 5 14.30 25.42 9.71
N PHE A 6 14.67 24.42 8.91
CA PHE A 6 14.83 23.04 9.37
C PHE A 6 16.19 22.42 9.10
N SER A 7 16.96 22.95 8.15
CA SER A 7 18.24 22.33 7.75
C SER A 7 19.27 22.24 8.89
N ARG A 8 19.29 23.22 9.80
CA ARG A 8 20.20 23.23 10.96
C ARG A 8 19.94 22.07 11.93
N GLN A 9 18.68 21.67 12.09
CA GLN A 9 18.28 20.64 13.06
C GLN A 9 18.23 19.24 12.43
N TYR A 10 17.72 19.14 11.19
CA TYR A 10 17.41 17.87 10.55
C TYR A 10 18.36 17.51 9.39
N GLY A 11 19.30 18.40 9.08
CA GLY A 11 20.24 18.24 7.97
C GLY A 11 19.63 18.63 6.62
N PHE A 12 20.37 18.34 5.55
CA PHE A 12 19.98 18.73 4.20
C PHE A 12 18.74 17.96 3.70
N TRP A 13 17.90 18.64 2.91
CA TRP A 13 16.76 18.02 2.26
C TRP A 13 17.20 17.05 1.16
N ARG A 14 17.05 15.74 1.40
CA ARG A 14 17.34 14.73 0.38
C ARG A 14 16.25 14.75 -0.71
N PRO A 15 16.59 14.94 -2.00
CA PRO A 15 15.59 15.04 -3.07
C PRO A 15 14.63 13.85 -3.17
N TYR A 16 15.05 12.65 -2.76
CA TYR A 16 14.19 11.47 -2.73
C TYR A 16 13.03 11.56 -1.71
N ILE A 17 13.18 12.36 -0.64
CA ILE A 17 12.13 12.54 0.36
C ILE A 17 10.87 13.13 -0.28
N GLU A 18 11.04 14.12 -1.16
CA GLU A 18 9.96 14.74 -1.91
C GLU A 18 9.20 13.72 -2.77
N GLN A 19 9.92 12.85 -3.47
CA GLN A 19 9.31 11.77 -4.27
C GLN A 19 8.55 10.75 -3.42
N VAL A 20 8.99 10.51 -2.17
CA VAL A 20 8.27 9.63 -1.25
C VAL A 20 6.99 10.30 -0.77
N ILE A 21 7.06 11.58 -0.42
CA ILE A 21 5.91 12.36 0.05
C ILE A 21 4.84 12.45 -1.04
N TYR A 22 5.17 12.90 -2.26
CA TYR A 22 4.17 13.03 -3.31
C TYR A 22 3.54 11.70 -3.68
N ARG A 23 4.33 10.63 -3.81
CA ARG A 23 3.75 9.31 -4.09
C ARG A 23 2.90 8.78 -2.94
N TYR A 24 3.19 9.16 -1.70
CA TYR A 24 2.32 8.85 -0.57
C TYR A 24 1.01 9.62 -0.65
N LEU A 25 1.04 10.90 -1.00
CA LEU A 25 -0.16 11.71 -1.20
C LEU A 25 -1.03 11.19 -2.35
N ASP A 26 -0.41 10.64 -3.39
CA ASP A 26 -1.11 9.98 -4.50
C ASP A 26 -1.67 8.59 -4.15
N CYS A 27 -1.25 8.01 -3.01
CA CYS A 27 -1.62 6.66 -2.64
C CYS A 27 -3.10 6.55 -2.32
N GLY A 28 -3.79 5.61 -2.97
CA GLY A 28 -5.22 5.40 -2.70
C GLY A 28 -6.15 6.40 -3.38
N ASN A 29 -5.62 7.35 -4.16
CA ASN A 29 -6.45 8.29 -4.91
C ASN A 29 -7.00 7.63 -6.19
N LEU A 30 -8.33 7.47 -6.26
CA LEU A 30 -9.01 6.87 -7.42
C LEU A 30 -8.87 7.71 -8.69
N HIS A 31 -8.66 9.02 -8.59
CA HIS A 31 -8.42 9.89 -9.76
C HIS A 31 -7.12 9.56 -10.48
N ASN A 32 -6.14 8.98 -9.77
CA ASN A 32 -4.86 8.56 -10.32
C ASN A 32 -4.92 7.14 -10.96
N GLY A 33 -6.11 6.53 -10.99
CA GLY A 33 -6.35 5.20 -11.55
C GLY A 33 -6.61 4.13 -10.50
N PHE A 34 -7.31 3.08 -10.94
CA PHE A 34 -7.72 1.96 -10.09
C PHE A 34 -7.90 0.68 -10.91
N ALA A 35 -7.85 -0.45 -10.23
CA ALA A 35 -8.33 -1.73 -10.74
C ALA A 35 -9.76 -1.98 -10.26
N ARG A 36 -10.66 -2.38 -11.16
CA ARG A 36 -11.99 -2.86 -10.78
C ARG A 36 -11.91 -4.37 -10.57
N VAL A 37 -12.21 -4.81 -9.35
CA VAL A 37 -12.20 -6.23 -8.99
C VAL A 37 -13.63 -6.70 -8.86
N LYS A 38 -13.95 -7.82 -9.52
CA LYS A 38 -15.28 -8.44 -9.52
C LYS A 38 -15.19 -9.89 -9.08
N CYS A 39 -15.99 -10.28 -8.09
CA CYS A 39 -16.20 -11.68 -7.74
C CYS A 39 -17.04 -12.36 -8.82
N LYS A 40 -16.58 -13.51 -9.33
CA LYS A 40 -17.34 -14.29 -10.32
C LYS A 40 -18.53 -15.02 -9.70
N ASP A 41 -18.45 -15.38 -8.42
CA ASP A 41 -19.46 -16.20 -7.75
C ASP A 41 -20.64 -15.38 -7.22
N CYS A 42 -20.37 -14.27 -6.51
CA CYS A 42 -21.40 -13.42 -5.92
C CYS A 42 -21.67 -12.11 -6.70
N GLY A 43 -20.87 -11.81 -7.73
CA GLY A 43 -21.01 -10.59 -8.51
C GLY A 43 -20.59 -9.30 -7.81
N HIS A 44 -20.16 -9.35 -6.54
CA HIS A 44 -19.69 -8.18 -5.79
C HIS A 44 -18.50 -7.50 -6.48
N GLU A 45 -18.48 -6.17 -6.46
CA GLU A 45 -17.46 -5.36 -7.11
C GLU A 45 -16.94 -4.27 -6.19
N TYR A 46 -15.63 -4.00 -6.26
CA TYR A 46 -15.02 -2.86 -5.60
C TYR A 46 -13.91 -2.27 -6.45
N LEU A 47 -13.62 -0.99 -6.21
CA LEU A 47 -12.54 -0.27 -6.86
C LEU A 47 -11.30 -0.31 -5.95
N LEU A 48 -10.21 -0.83 -6.47
CA LEU A 48 -8.93 -0.90 -5.79
C LEU A 48 -8.00 0.19 -6.35
N ALA A 49 -7.82 1.27 -5.61
CA ALA A 49 -6.88 2.32 -5.94
C ALA A 49 -5.42 1.80 -5.97
N PHE A 50 -4.58 2.46 -6.76
CA PHE A 50 -3.17 2.10 -6.83
C PHE A 50 -2.39 2.48 -5.57
N SER A 51 -1.39 1.65 -5.25
CA SER A 51 -0.53 1.83 -4.09
C SER A 51 0.70 2.65 -4.43
N CYS A 52 1.21 3.41 -3.46
CA CYS A 52 2.46 4.16 -3.63
C CYS A 52 3.69 3.26 -3.75
N LYS A 53 3.59 1.96 -3.43
CA LYS A 53 4.72 1.00 -3.47
C LYS A 53 5.95 1.45 -2.65
N ARG A 54 5.79 2.34 -1.66
CA ARG A 54 6.87 2.78 -0.75
C ARG A 54 6.92 1.87 0.48
N ARG A 55 8.14 1.68 1.01
CA ARG A 55 8.39 0.84 2.19
C ARG A 55 8.27 1.69 3.45
N HIS A 56 7.58 1.18 4.47
CA HIS A 56 7.46 1.71 5.84
C HIS A 56 6.82 3.10 6.02
N PHE A 57 6.87 3.98 5.03
CA PHE A 57 6.33 5.34 5.15
C PHE A 57 4.80 5.39 5.07
N CYS A 58 4.20 4.63 4.15
CA CYS A 58 2.75 4.61 3.94
C CYS A 58 2.12 3.50 4.80
N PRO A 59 1.29 3.82 5.82
CA PRO A 59 0.73 2.80 6.73
C PRO A 59 -0.10 1.74 6.02
N SER A 60 -0.94 2.14 5.06
CA SER A 60 -1.79 1.21 4.30
C SER A 60 -0.98 0.24 3.43
N CYS A 61 0.02 0.75 2.70
CA CYS A 61 0.90 -0.08 1.88
C CYS A 61 1.80 -0.98 2.73
N HIS A 62 2.22 -0.50 3.91
CA HIS A 62 3.01 -1.30 4.82
C HIS A 62 2.18 -2.43 5.41
N GLN A 63 0.97 -2.14 5.90
CA GLN A 63 0.04 -3.15 6.42
C GLN A 63 -0.25 -4.22 5.37
N LYS A 64 -0.52 -3.81 4.12
CA LYS A 64 -0.74 -4.76 3.02
C LYS A 64 0.43 -5.73 2.86
N ARG A 65 1.67 -5.22 2.92
CA ARG A 65 2.88 -6.06 2.81
C ARG A 65 3.04 -7.01 4.00
N VAL A 66 2.70 -6.57 5.21
CA VAL A 66 2.75 -7.42 6.41
C VAL A 66 1.76 -8.58 6.27
N VAL A 67 0.54 -8.31 5.78
CA VAL A 67 -0.46 -9.35 5.51
C VAL A 67 0.02 -10.31 4.42
N GLU A 68 0.48 -9.80 3.27
CA GLU A 68 1.03 -10.62 2.17
C GLU A 68 2.20 -11.51 2.65
N PHE A 69 3.06 -10.97 3.52
CA PHE A 69 4.16 -11.74 4.10
C PHE A 69 3.68 -12.81 5.08
N GLY A 70 2.69 -12.50 5.93
CA GLY A 70 2.07 -13.47 6.82
C GLY A 70 1.38 -14.61 6.07
N GLU A 71 0.67 -14.29 4.98
CA GLU A 71 0.07 -15.28 4.09
C GLU A 71 1.13 -16.18 3.46
N TRP A 72 2.21 -15.60 2.94
CA TRP A 72 3.33 -16.37 2.36
C TRP A 72 3.95 -17.33 3.39
N LEU A 73 4.21 -16.87 4.62
CA LEU A 73 4.70 -17.73 5.71
C LEU A 73 3.74 -18.88 6.00
N CYS A 74 2.44 -18.60 6.11
CA CYS A 74 1.43 -19.64 6.34
C CYS A 74 1.35 -20.65 5.21
N MET A 75 1.50 -20.22 3.96
CA MET A 75 1.45 -21.11 2.79
C MET A 75 2.70 -21.97 2.64
N GLU A 76 3.88 -21.41 2.89
CA GLU A 76 5.16 -22.09 2.66
C GLU A 76 5.54 -23.02 3.84
N TRP A 77 5.11 -22.69 5.06
CA TRP A 77 5.49 -23.41 6.28
C TRP A 77 4.30 -24.10 6.99
N GLY A 78 3.07 -23.89 6.53
CA GLY A 78 1.85 -24.47 7.12
C GLY A 78 1.02 -25.26 6.10
N HIS A 79 0.67 -26.50 6.43
CA HIS A 79 -0.20 -27.39 5.62
C HIS A 79 -1.69 -26.95 5.58
N LEU A 80 -2.00 -25.66 5.49
CA LEU A 80 -3.37 -25.13 5.47
C LEU A 80 -3.63 -24.32 4.21
N ALA A 81 -3.86 -25.01 3.09
CA ALA A 81 -4.39 -24.41 1.88
C ALA A 81 -5.87 -24.77 1.73
N ALA A 82 -6.77 -24.02 2.37
CA ALA A 82 -8.17 -23.96 1.98
C ALA A 82 -8.88 -22.78 2.65
N ARG A 83 -8.70 -21.59 2.08
CA ARG A 83 -9.84 -20.68 1.96
C ARG A 83 -9.58 -19.73 0.80
N CYS A 84 -10.61 -19.56 0.00
CA CYS A 84 -10.62 -18.57 -1.06
C CYS A 84 -10.38 -17.20 -0.40
N PRO A 85 -9.33 -16.44 -0.76
CA PRO A 85 -9.17 -15.06 -0.32
C PRO A 85 -10.15 -14.24 -1.16
N GLN A 86 -11.45 -14.53 -1.02
CA GLN A 86 -12.46 -13.71 -1.67
C GLN A 86 -12.34 -12.36 -1.00
N ILE A 87 -11.84 -11.40 -1.80
CA ILE A 87 -12.36 -10.04 -1.93
C ILE A 87 -13.00 -9.59 -0.64
N PRO A 88 -12.41 -8.67 0.15
CA PRO A 88 -12.99 -8.25 1.42
C PRO A 88 -14.44 -7.79 1.18
N HIS A 89 -15.38 -8.70 1.40
CA HIS A 89 -16.81 -8.48 1.36
C HIS A 89 -17.08 -7.84 2.69
N ARG A 90 -17.03 -6.51 2.75
CA ARG A 90 -17.50 -5.82 3.94
C ARG A 90 -19.03 -5.80 3.94
#